data_AF-A0A3D4HYK4-F1
#
_entry.id   AF-A0A3D4HYK4-F1
#
_cell.length_a   1.000
_cell.length_b   1.000
_cell.length_c   1.000
_cell.angle_alpha   90.00
_cell.angle_beta   90.00
_cell.angle_gamma   90.00
#
_symmetry.space_group_name_H-M   'P 1'
#
loop_
_entity.id
_entity.type
_entity.pdbx_description
1 polymer ?
#
loop_
_entity_poly.entity_id
_entity_poly.type
_entity_poly.pdbx_seq_one_letter_code
_entity_poly.pdbx_strand_id
1 'polypeptide(L)'
;MAAKIKAPVNAAAVLLSYFLTCFIFSFFNVESNFAVFIPTAAVIFAAARRTFALRCKRLLLLSYVYSVLLSLSFVLGSKIDIAEKTMASFGAEDAADFVMLSAFFFFTVSCILDLAAGHAFAKGRRVWGKRDYRILWASSSLLLFLCWLPALLVYYPGNISGDSVACIIRALGKARLSNQQPVFYIILMRPFMLLGKYFKDINFGISCFAFFQLAVVSVSAGYALCRLKKALVPLWAVLAAEAYFIFYPVFSMYSVTLWKDVPFSAFLLLYSLDIYALVENGGRMGRGEFIRFMAFSLILCFLRNNGFIIVAAVMAAVLIAYRQYFKRFAPAFLALLIFVPIIQGPVYSSCGVLKSPFAESVAVPLQQMARTVKKDGNITVGQKAFLNR
;
A
#
# COMPACT_ATOMS: atom_id res chain seq x y z
N MET A 1 23.31 27.04 0.10
CA MET A 1 24.72 27.36 0.37
C MET A 1 25.45 26.04 0.61
N ALA A 2 26.12 25.50 -0.40
CA ALA A 2 26.75 24.19 -0.34
C ALA A 2 28.04 24.28 0.49
N ALA A 3 28.05 23.73 1.70
CA ALA A 3 29.29 23.55 2.45
C ALA A 3 30.24 22.70 1.60
N LYS A 4 31.49 23.14 1.41
CA LYS A 4 32.55 22.35 0.76
C LYS A 4 32.69 21.03 1.51
N ILE A 5 32.13 19.96 0.95
CA ILE A 5 32.29 18.59 1.46
C ILE A 5 33.78 18.26 1.38
N LYS A 6 34.39 17.92 2.52
CA LYS A 6 35.84 17.69 2.65
C LYS A 6 36.29 16.50 1.77
N ALA A 7 37.49 16.58 1.18
CA ALA A 7 38.11 15.52 0.36
C ALA A 7 37.98 14.07 0.90
N PRO A 8 38.19 13.78 2.20
CA PRO A 8 38.02 12.43 2.75
C PRO A 8 36.60 11.86 2.59
N VAL A 9 35.57 12.71 2.59
CA VAL A 9 34.17 12.27 2.43
C VAL A 9 33.89 11.82 0.99
N ASN A 10 34.53 12.46 0.01
CA ASN A 10 34.38 12.06 -1.39
C ASN A 10 35.11 10.74 -1.65
N ALA A 11 36.31 10.54 -1.10
CA ALA A 11 37.03 9.27 -1.23
C ALA A 11 36.26 8.10 -0.60
N ALA A 12 35.71 8.29 0.61
CA ALA A 12 34.86 7.29 1.26
C ALA A 12 33.58 7.00 0.45
N ALA A 13 32.94 8.02 -0.12
CA ALA A 13 31.75 7.85 -0.96
C ALA A 13 32.05 7.09 -2.26
N VAL A 14 33.21 7.31 -2.89
CA VAL A 14 33.63 6.56 -4.10
C VAL A 14 33.77 5.08 -3.77
N LEU A 15 34.57 4.74 -2.76
CA LEU A 15 34.79 3.34 -2.36
C LEU A 15 33.47 2.65 -2.01
N LEU A 16 32.66 3.30 -1.17
CA LEU A 16 31.35 2.80 -0.78
C LEU A 16 30.45 2.57 -2.00
N SER A 17 30.39 3.52 -2.95
CA SER A 17 29.56 3.39 -4.15
C SER A 17 29.97 2.21 -5.02
N TYR A 18 31.28 1.97 -5.17
CA TYR A 18 31.78 0.83 -5.92
C TYR A 18 31.38 -0.50 -5.27
N PHE A 19 31.67 -0.67 -3.97
CA PHE A 19 31.35 -1.90 -3.24
C PHE A 19 29.85 -2.19 -3.20
N LEU A 20 29.02 -1.17 -2.94
CA LEU A 20 27.56 -1.33 -2.93
C LEU A 20 27.01 -1.65 -4.32
N THR A 21 27.58 -1.10 -5.39
CA THR A 21 27.15 -1.41 -6.76
C THR A 21 27.47 -2.87 -7.11
N CYS A 22 28.71 -3.31 -6.85
CA CYS A 22 29.10 -4.71 -7.05
C CYS A 22 28.19 -5.67 -6.27
N PHE A 23 27.92 -5.34 -5.01
CA PHE A 23 27.03 -6.12 -4.16
C PHE A 23 25.61 -6.21 -4.71
N ILE A 24 24.98 -5.09 -5.07
CA ILE A 24 23.60 -5.06 -5.58
C ILE A 24 23.46 -5.84 -6.90
N PHE A 25 24.44 -5.73 -7.79
CA PHE A 25 24.45 -6.50 -9.03
C PHE A 25 24.53 -8.00 -8.76
N SER A 26 25.38 -8.42 -7.81
CA SER A 26 25.49 -9.81 -7.40
C SER A 26 24.22 -10.32 -6.72
N PHE A 27 23.67 -9.57 -5.75
CA PHE A 27 22.52 -10.00 -4.96
C PHE A 27 21.24 -10.15 -5.81
N PHE A 28 21.03 -9.25 -6.78
CA PHE A 28 19.86 -9.27 -7.65
C PHE A 28 20.08 -9.99 -8.99
N ASN A 29 21.24 -10.62 -9.20
CA ASN A 29 21.63 -11.26 -10.46
C ASN A 29 21.46 -10.33 -11.68
N VAL A 30 21.84 -9.06 -11.54
CA VAL A 30 21.80 -8.08 -12.64
C VAL A 30 23.03 -8.24 -13.52
N GLU A 31 22.83 -8.39 -14.83
CA GLU A 31 23.95 -8.47 -15.78
C GLU A 31 24.82 -7.21 -15.72
N SER A 32 26.12 -7.42 -15.49
CA SER A 32 27.12 -6.36 -15.32
C SER A 32 27.59 -5.80 -16.66
N ASN A 33 26.78 -4.95 -17.28
CA ASN A 33 27.22 -4.10 -18.39
C ASN A 33 27.61 -2.71 -17.86
N PHE A 34 28.72 -2.14 -18.36
CA PHE A 34 29.16 -0.77 -18.06
C PHE A 34 28.05 0.27 -18.22
N ALA A 35 27.15 0.07 -19.19
CA ALA A 35 26.01 0.95 -19.44
C ALA A 35 25.02 1.06 -18.26
N VAL A 36 24.94 0.05 -17.40
CA VAL A 36 24.06 0.04 -16.21
C VAL A 36 24.86 0.22 -14.92
N PHE A 37 26.07 -0.33 -14.88
CA PHE A 37 26.95 -0.25 -13.71
C PHE A 37 27.37 1.18 -13.39
N ILE A 38 27.85 1.94 -14.38
CA ILE A 38 28.35 3.31 -14.17
C ILE A 38 27.23 4.24 -13.68
N PRO A 39 26.03 4.28 -14.30
CA PRO A 39 24.93 5.09 -13.76
C PRO A 39 24.52 4.70 -12.35
N THR A 40 24.46 3.39 -12.04
CA THR A 40 24.09 2.91 -10.71
C THR A 40 25.12 3.36 -9.66
N ALA A 41 26.40 3.18 -9.94
CA ALA A 41 27.48 3.64 -9.07
C ALA A 41 27.44 5.17 -8.87
N ALA A 42 27.17 5.94 -9.94
CA ALA A 42 27.04 7.39 -9.85
C ALA A 42 25.86 7.82 -8.97
N VAL A 43 24.72 7.13 -9.05
CA VAL A 43 23.54 7.38 -8.20
C VAL A 43 23.84 7.07 -6.73
N ILE A 44 24.48 5.92 -6.45
CA ILE A 44 24.86 5.54 -5.07
C ILE A 44 25.90 6.51 -4.52
N PHE A 45 26.87 6.92 -5.32
CA PHE A 45 27.86 7.94 -4.95
C PHE A 45 27.19 9.27 -4.57
N ALA A 46 26.26 9.75 -5.41
CA ALA A 46 25.50 10.96 -5.14
C ALA A 46 24.68 10.84 -3.86
N ALA A 47 24.04 9.69 -3.63
CA ALA A 47 23.25 9.40 -2.45
C ALA A 47 24.12 9.36 -1.18
N ALA A 48 25.27 8.69 -1.22
CA ALA A 48 26.22 8.62 -0.11
C ALA A 48 26.78 10.01 0.25
N ARG A 49 27.27 10.74 -0.76
CA ARG A 49 27.80 12.10 -0.59
C ARG A 49 26.77 13.04 0.03
N ARG A 50 25.52 12.96 -0.41
CA ARG A 50 24.43 13.76 0.13
C ARG A 50 24.11 13.38 1.57
N THR A 51 24.03 12.08 1.86
CA THR A 51 23.75 11.54 3.20
C THR A 51 24.82 11.95 4.20
N PHE A 52 26.11 11.92 3.83
CA PHE A 52 27.20 12.38 4.69
C PHE A 52 27.13 13.88 5.03
N ALA A 53 26.46 14.69 4.21
CA ALA A 53 26.25 16.10 4.48
C ALA A 53 25.04 16.37 5.40
N LEU A 54 24.17 15.37 5.64
CA LEU A 54 22.96 15.53 6.43
C LEU A 54 23.27 15.71 7.92
N ARG A 55 22.61 16.68 8.54
CA ARG A 55 22.70 16.95 9.99
C ARG A 55 21.41 16.60 10.75
N CYS A 56 20.33 16.30 10.04
CA CYS A 56 19.04 15.98 10.65
C CYS A 56 19.05 14.57 11.26
N LYS A 57 19.34 14.46 12.56
CA LYS A 57 19.41 13.18 13.30
C LYS A 57 18.12 12.36 13.18
N ARG A 58 16.96 13.03 13.20
CA ARG A 58 15.65 12.37 13.08
C ARG A 58 15.48 11.67 11.72
N LEU A 59 15.86 12.33 10.63
CA LEU A 59 15.79 11.76 9.29
C LEU A 59 16.73 10.55 9.16
N LEU A 60 17.96 10.67 9.66
CA LEU A 60 18.92 9.57 9.64
C LEU A 60 18.43 8.37 10.46
N LEU A 61 17.88 8.60 11.65
CA LEU A 61 17.34 7.53 12.49
C LEU A 61 16.17 6.79 11.81
N LEU A 62 15.22 7.54 11.23
CA LEU A 62 14.09 6.93 10.52
C LEU A 62 14.54 6.17 9.27
N SER A 63 15.51 6.72 8.53
CA SER A 63 16.10 6.05 7.37
C SER A 63 16.80 4.76 7.76
N TYR A 64 17.54 4.76 8.88
CA TYR A 64 18.21 3.56 9.40
C TYR A 64 17.21 2.48 9.78
N VAL A 65 16.20 2.81 10.59
CA VAL A 65 15.18 1.84 11.03
C VAL A 65 14.46 1.23 9.81
N TYR A 66 14.06 2.06 8.85
CA TYR A 66 13.41 1.58 7.63
C TYR A 66 14.33 0.67 6.81
N SER A 67 15.60 1.04 6.67
CA SER A 67 16.59 0.29 5.87
C SER A 67 16.91 -1.06 6.48
N VAL A 68 17.01 -1.15 7.80
CA VAL A 68 17.19 -2.41 8.53
C VAL A 68 16.00 -3.34 8.33
N LEU A 69 14.77 -2.82 8.49
CA LEU A 69 13.57 -3.63 8.30
C LEU A 69 13.40 -4.11 6.85
N LEU A 70 13.71 -3.24 5.89
CA LEU A 70 13.67 -3.58 4.47
C LEU A 70 14.74 -4.61 4.12
N SER A 71 15.97 -4.43 4.59
CA SER A 71 17.07 -5.38 4.42
C SER A 71 16.71 -6.76 4.98
N LEU A 72 16.16 -6.81 6.19
CA LEU A 72 15.70 -8.05 6.81
C LEU A 72 14.65 -8.75 5.92
N SER A 73 13.72 -8.00 5.34
CA SER A 73 12.72 -8.58 4.43
C SER A 73 13.35 -9.21 3.19
N PHE A 74 14.37 -8.59 2.60
CA PHE A 74 15.06 -9.13 1.42
C PHE A 74 15.89 -10.37 1.76
N VAL A 75 16.63 -10.36 2.87
CA VAL A 75 17.44 -11.52 3.31
C VAL A 75 16.55 -12.70 3.72
N LEU A 76 15.43 -12.45 4.41
CA LEU A 76 14.46 -13.51 4.70
C LEU A 76 13.83 -14.05 3.41
N GLY A 77 13.53 -13.17 2.46
CA GLY A 77 12.94 -13.52 1.17
C GLY A 77 13.87 -14.35 0.28
N SER A 78 15.17 -14.05 0.27
CA SER A 78 16.16 -14.78 -0.54
C SER A 78 16.32 -16.24 -0.12
N LYS A 79 15.93 -16.59 1.12
CA LYS A 79 15.94 -17.99 1.59
C LYS A 79 14.74 -18.80 1.16
N ILE A 80 13.70 -18.19 0.59
CA ILE A 80 12.47 -18.88 0.23
C ILE A 80 12.60 -19.40 -1.20
N ASP A 81 12.63 -20.73 -1.35
CA ASP A 81 12.49 -21.37 -2.65
C ASP A 81 11.00 -21.61 -2.92
N ILE A 82 10.45 -20.90 -3.91
CA ILE A 82 9.04 -20.97 -4.28
C ILE A 82 8.72 -22.30 -4.99
N ALA A 83 9.63 -22.82 -5.81
CA ALA A 83 9.42 -24.04 -6.58
C ALA A 83 9.43 -25.27 -5.67
N GLU A 84 10.45 -25.37 -4.82
CA GLU A 84 10.62 -26.48 -3.88
C GLU A 84 9.78 -26.29 -2.60
N LYS A 85 9.19 -25.10 -2.40
CA LYS A 85 8.48 -24.71 -1.18
C LYS A 85 9.33 -24.94 0.06
N THR A 86 10.62 -24.67 -0.05
CA THR A 86 11.60 -24.83 1.03
C THR A 86 12.11 -23.48 1.51
N MET A 87 12.81 -23.52 2.63
CA MET A 87 13.51 -22.36 3.18
C MET A 87 14.90 -22.83 3.55
N ALA A 88 15.91 -22.22 2.96
CA ALA A 88 17.31 -22.53 3.24
C ALA A 88 17.72 -22.08 4.65
N SER A 89 18.77 -22.67 5.20
CA SER A 89 19.35 -22.27 6.48
C SER A 89 20.07 -20.93 6.36
N PHE A 90 20.14 -20.21 7.49
CA PHE A 90 20.93 -18.99 7.58
C PHE A 90 22.41 -19.29 7.82
N GLY A 91 23.28 -18.60 7.09
CA GLY A 91 24.74 -18.67 7.19
C GLY A 91 25.37 -17.30 7.44
N ALA A 92 26.71 -17.26 7.52
CA ALA A 92 27.45 -16.01 7.73
C ALA A 92 27.32 -15.02 6.55
N GLU A 93 27.14 -15.55 5.33
CA GLU A 93 26.85 -14.77 4.12
C GLU A 93 25.60 -13.90 4.25
N ASP A 94 24.57 -14.38 4.94
CA ASP A 94 23.32 -13.63 5.14
C ASP A 94 23.50 -12.43 6.06
N ALA A 95 24.40 -12.54 7.03
CA ALA A 95 24.76 -11.42 7.88
C ALA A 95 25.51 -10.34 7.07
N ALA A 96 26.38 -10.76 6.16
CA ALA A 96 27.05 -9.83 5.24
C ALA A 96 26.05 -9.17 4.29
N ASP A 97 25.15 -9.94 3.69
CA ASP A 97 24.07 -9.44 2.82
C ASP A 97 23.18 -8.45 3.57
N PHE A 98 22.80 -8.78 4.81
CA PHE A 98 21.99 -7.91 5.66
C PHE A 98 22.67 -6.56 5.91
N VAL A 99 23.97 -6.56 6.22
CA VAL A 99 24.74 -5.32 6.45
C VAL A 99 24.85 -4.51 5.17
N MET A 100 25.18 -5.15 4.06
CA MET A 100 25.36 -4.48 2.76
C MET A 100 24.05 -3.91 2.22
N LEU A 101 22.94 -4.65 2.31
CA LEU A 101 21.60 -4.16 1.97
C LEU A 101 21.17 -3.03 2.89
N SER A 102 21.42 -3.14 4.21
CA SER A 102 21.09 -2.06 5.16
C SER A 102 21.84 -0.78 4.82
N ALA A 103 23.12 -0.89 4.46
CA ALA A 103 23.93 0.25 4.03
C ALA A 103 23.39 0.85 2.73
N PHE A 104 23.15 0.02 1.71
CA PHE A 104 22.59 0.46 0.42
C PHE A 104 21.27 1.22 0.62
N PHE A 105 20.29 0.60 1.31
CA PHE A 105 19.00 1.23 1.56
C PHE A 105 19.14 2.48 2.43
N PHE A 106 20.06 2.51 3.40
CA PHE A 106 20.26 3.68 4.25
C PHE A 106 20.67 4.91 3.43
N PHE A 107 21.64 4.77 2.53
CA PHE A 107 22.10 5.89 1.69
C PHE A 107 21.05 6.31 0.66
N THR A 108 20.37 5.36 0.01
CA THR A 108 19.34 5.69 -0.98
C THR A 108 18.11 6.34 -0.33
N VAL A 109 17.59 5.76 0.75
CA VAL A 109 16.42 6.28 1.48
C VAL A 109 16.72 7.64 2.11
N SER A 110 17.89 7.81 2.75
CA SER A 110 18.29 9.11 3.31
C SER A 110 18.37 10.19 2.23
N CYS A 111 18.93 9.85 1.06
CA CYS A 111 19.01 10.76 -0.08
C CYS A 111 17.61 11.15 -0.60
N ILE A 112 16.72 10.17 -0.77
CA ILE A 112 15.34 10.39 -1.23
C ILE A 112 14.56 11.25 -0.25
N LEU A 113 14.64 10.95 1.05
CA LEU A 113 13.95 11.70 2.09
C LEU A 113 14.49 13.13 2.23
N ASP A 114 15.80 13.35 2.11
CA ASP A 114 16.37 14.70 2.11
C ASP A 114 15.99 15.46 0.83
N LEU A 115 15.99 14.81 -0.33
CA LEU A 115 15.48 15.40 -1.57
C LEU A 115 14.04 15.84 -1.41
N ALA A 116 13.20 14.99 -0.83
CA ALA A 116 11.79 15.29 -0.57
C ALA A 116 11.63 16.42 0.46
N ALA A 117 12.43 16.44 1.52
CA ALA A 117 12.39 17.49 2.55
C ALA A 117 12.92 18.84 2.04
N GLY A 118 13.95 18.82 1.19
CA GLY A 118 14.58 20.00 0.60
C GLY A 118 13.80 20.58 -0.58
N HIS A 119 13.06 19.74 -1.32
CA HIS A 119 12.07 20.18 -2.30
C HIS A 119 10.77 20.51 -1.57
N ALA A 120 10.78 21.61 -0.81
CA ALA A 120 9.56 22.34 -0.57
C ALA A 120 9.06 22.80 -1.95
N PHE A 121 8.16 22.03 -2.57
CA PHE A 121 7.47 22.38 -3.80
C PHE A 121 6.82 23.80 -3.73
N ALA A 122 6.77 24.39 -2.53
CA ALA A 122 6.18 25.66 -2.17
C ALA A 122 6.88 26.96 -2.62
N LYS A 123 8.19 27.00 -2.93
CA LYS A 123 8.84 28.31 -3.19
C LYS A 123 8.40 28.92 -4.53
N GLY A 124 7.58 29.98 -4.46
CA GLY A 124 7.24 30.86 -5.59
C GLY A 124 6.13 30.38 -6.52
N ARG A 125 5.36 29.35 -6.16
CA ARG A 125 4.31 28.80 -7.04
C ARG A 125 2.93 29.37 -6.74
N ARG A 126 2.19 29.67 -7.82
CA ARG A 126 0.83 30.21 -7.76
C ARG A 126 -0.14 29.21 -7.11
N VAL A 127 -0.80 29.66 -6.04
CA VAL A 127 -1.94 28.96 -5.44
C VAL A 127 -3.13 29.09 -6.40
N TRP A 128 -3.76 27.97 -6.70
CA TRP A 128 -4.95 27.93 -7.57
C TRP A 128 -6.23 28.25 -6.81
N GLY A 129 -7.25 28.71 -7.55
CA GLY A 129 -8.58 28.92 -7.00
C GLY A 129 -9.33 27.60 -6.76
N LYS A 130 -10.41 27.65 -5.97
CA LYS A 130 -11.27 26.48 -5.74
C LYS A 130 -11.82 25.89 -7.05
N ARG A 131 -12.10 26.74 -8.04
CA ARG A 131 -12.58 26.34 -9.38
C ARG A 131 -11.54 25.51 -10.11
N ASP A 132 -10.30 25.98 -10.18
CA ASP A 132 -9.22 25.31 -10.92
C ASP A 132 -8.92 23.92 -10.33
N TYR A 133 -8.93 23.78 -9.00
CA TYR A 133 -8.77 22.47 -8.35
C TYR A 133 -9.92 21.51 -8.67
N ARG A 134 -11.15 22.00 -8.78
CA ARG A 134 -12.31 21.19 -9.17
C ARG A 134 -12.21 20.77 -10.63
N ILE A 135 -11.78 21.69 -11.52
CA ILE A 135 -11.56 21.40 -12.93
C ILE A 135 -10.49 20.32 -13.07
N LEU A 136 -9.31 20.49 -12.44
CA LEU A 136 -8.25 19.49 -12.48
C LEU A 136 -8.71 18.13 -11.97
N TRP A 137 -9.41 18.11 -10.83
CA TRP A 137 -9.94 16.85 -10.30
C TRP A 137 -10.90 16.18 -11.29
N ALA A 138 -11.88 16.92 -11.82
CA ALA A 138 -12.86 16.38 -12.75
C ALA A 138 -12.21 15.95 -14.07
N SER A 139 -11.35 16.78 -14.66
CA SER A 139 -10.66 16.49 -15.92
C SER A 139 -9.74 15.30 -15.78
N SER A 140 -8.96 15.20 -14.70
CA SER A 140 -8.07 14.06 -14.49
C SER A 140 -8.82 12.77 -14.20
N SER A 141 -9.89 12.85 -13.42
CA SER A 141 -10.75 11.68 -13.18
C SER A 141 -11.39 11.18 -14.47
N LEU A 142 -11.89 12.10 -15.30
CA LEU A 142 -12.50 11.78 -16.58
C LEU A 142 -11.48 11.22 -17.56
N LEU A 143 -10.29 11.80 -17.65
CA LEU A 143 -9.23 11.32 -18.53
C LEU A 143 -8.80 9.90 -18.14
N LEU A 144 -8.52 9.65 -16.85
CA LEU A 144 -8.21 8.31 -16.34
C LEU A 144 -9.33 7.32 -16.64
N PHE A 145 -10.58 7.73 -16.42
CA PHE A 145 -11.74 6.89 -16.69
C PHE A 145 -11.81 6.49 -18.18
N LEU A 146 -11.70 7.46 -19.09
CA LEU A 146 -11.77 7.23 -20.53
C LEU A 146 -10.57 6.41 -21.04
N CYS A 147 -9.37 6.64 -20.52
CA CYS A 147 -8.18 5.89 -20.90
C CYS A 147 -8.19 4.44 -20.39
N TRP A 148 -8.82 4.17 -19.24
CA TRP A 148 -8.93 2.82 -18.68
C TRP A 148 -10.18 2.06 -19.13
N LEU A 149 -11.20 2.75 -19.64
CA LEU A 149 -12.42 2.12 -20.17
C LEU A 149 -12.17 1.03 -21.22
N PRO A 150 -11.20 1.16 -22.16
CA PRO A 150 -10.83 0.09 -23.07
C PRO A 150 -10.44 -1.22 -22.37
N ALA A 151 -9.85 -1.17 -21.18
CA ALA A 151 -9.53 -2.37 -20.41
C ALA A 151 -10.81 -3.14 -20.04
N LEU A 152 -11.91 -2.45 -19.73
CA LEU A 152 -13.19 -3.11 -19.45
C LEU A 152 -13.72 -3.85 -20.68
N LEU A 153 -13.52 -3.29 -21.88
CA LEU A 153 -13.94 -3.92 -23.13
C LEU A 153 -13.10 -5.17 -23.43
N VAL A 154 -11.78 -5.10 -23.21
CA VAL A 154 -10.87 -6.23 -23.39
C VAL A 154 -11.16 -7.35 -22.39
N TYR A 155 -11.43 -7.00 -21.13
CA TYR A 155 -11.70 -7.96 -20.06
C TYR A 155 -13.19 -8.24 -19.86
N TYR A 156 -14.08 -7.91 -20.80
CA TYR A 156 -15.53 -8.07 -20.61
C TYR A 156 -15.88 -9.51 -20.17
N PRO A 157 -16.73 -9.71 -19.14
CA PRO A 157 -17.50 -8.70 -18.41
C PRO A 157 -16.75 -7.97 -17.28
N GLY A 158 -15.51 -8.35 -17.00
CA GLY A 158 -14.62 -7.80 -16.00
C GLY A 158 -13.48 -8.78 -15.78
N ASN A 159 -12.38 -8.34 -15.19
CA ASN A 159 -11.29 -9.27 -14.90
C ASN A 159 -11.62 -10.05 -13.62
N ILE A 160 -11.92 -11.35 -13.78
CA ILE A 160 -12.47 -12.22 -12.73
C ILE A 160 -11.42 -13.24 -12.32
N SER A 161 -11.12 -13.32 -11.02
CA SER A 161 -10.34 -14.41 -10.43
C SER A 161 -11.20 -15.29 -9.51
N GLY A 162 -10.61 -16.33 -8.91
CA GLY A 162 -11.30 -17.15 -7.90
C GLY A 162 -11.86 -16.33 -6.72
N ASP A 163 -11.17 -15.26 -6.30
CA ASP A 163 -11.64 -14.34 -5.26
C ASP A 163 -12.90 -13.57 -5.71
N SER A 164 -12.93 -13.17 -6.98
CA SER A 164 -14.08 -12.50 -7.61
C SER A 164 -15.28 -13.44 -7.67
N VAL A 165 -15.11 -14.68 -8.13
CA VAL A 165 -16.18 -15.68 -8.19
C VAL A 165 -16.77 -15.94 -6.80
N ALA A 166 -15.91 -16.07 -5.79
CA ALA A 166 -16.34 -16.26 -4.40
C ALA A 166 -17.24 -15.11 -3.91
N CYS A 167 -16.96 -13.87 -4.30
CA CYS A 167 -17.81 -12.72 -3.99
C CYS A 167 -19.11 -12.75 -4.82
N ILE A 168 -19.04 -13.05 -6.13
CA ILE A 168 -20.18 -13.03 -7.06
C ILE A 168 -21.25 -14.04 -6.63
N ILE A 169 -20.86 -15.28 -6.36
CA ILE A 169 -21.78 -16.35 -5.94
C ILE A 169 -22.53 -15.96 -4.66
N ARG A 170 -21.83 -15.33 -3.70
CA ARG A 170 -22.43 -14.83 -2.46
C ARG A 170 -23.35 -13.65 -2.69
N ALA A 171 -22.96 -12.70 -3.54
CA ALA A 171 -23.80 -11.56 -3.91
C ALA A 171 -25.11 -12.03 -4.59
N LEU A 172 -25.03 -13.06 -5.43
CA LEU A 172 -26.19 -13.70 -6.07
C LEU A 172 -27.06 -14.52 -5.10
N GLY A 173 -26.63 -14.73 -3.85
CA GLY A 173 -27.33 -15.52 -2.85
C GLY A 173 -27.21 -17.04 -3.03
N LYS A 174 -26.26 -17.51 -3.86
CA LYS A 174 -26.04 -18.94 -4.11
C LYS A 174 -25.17 -19.61 -3.03
N ALA A 175 -24.48 -18.81 -2.21
CA ALA A 175 -23.71 -19.28 -1.06
C ALA A 175 -23.97 -18.34 0.13
N ARG A 176 -23.82 -18.88 1.36
CA ARG A 176 -23.94 -18.09 2.58
C ARG A 176 -22.88 -16.99 2.62
N LEU A 177 -23.25 -15.83 3.15
CA LEU A 177 -22.30 -14.76 3.43
C LEU A 177 -21.27 -15.26 4.43
N SER A 178 -20.00 -15.00 4.15
CA SER A 178 -18.90 -15.25 5.08
C SER A 178 -18.00 -14.04 5.06
N ASN A 179 -17.61 -13.54 6.23
CA ASN A 179 -16.70 -12.40 6.33
C ASN A 179 -15.24 -12.75 6.01
N GLN A 180 -14.97 -13.99 5.57
CA GLN A 180 -13.73 -14.34 4.88
C GLN A 180 -13.50 -13.38 3.71
N GLN A 181 -14.57 -13.12 2.96
CA GLN A 181 -14.66 -12.04 2.01
C GLN A 181 -15.45 -10.90 2.67
N PRO A 182 -14.90 -9.67 2.76
CA PRO A 182 -15.56 -8.56 3.42
C PRO A 182 -17.00 -8.35 2.93
N VAL A 183 -17.95 -8.51 3.85
CA VAL A 183 -19.38 -8.51 3.53
C VAL A 183 -19.83 -7.22 2.87
N PHE A 184 -19.24 -6.09 3.26
CA PHE A 184 -19.53 -4.79 2.65
C PHE A 184 -19.26 -4.77 1.14
N TYR A 185 -18.15 -5.35 0.69
CA TYR A 185 -17.84 -5.44 -0.75
C TYR A 185 -18.86 -6.32 -1.50
N ILE A 186 -19.29 -7.43 -0.89
CA ILE A 186 -20.33 -8.30 -1.45
C ILE A 186 -21.67 -7.55 -1.56
N ILE A 187 -22.06 -6.80 -0.53
CA ILE A 187 -23.29 -6.00 -0.50
C ILE A 187 -23.22 -4.90 -1.55
N LEU A 188 -22.08 -4.22 -1.71
CA LEU A 188 -21.87 -3.20 -2.73
C LEU A 188 -22.06 -3.74 -4.15
N MET A 189 -21.63 -4.98 -4.40
CA MET A 189 -21.77 -5.65 -5.69
C MET A 189 -23.19 -6.19 -5.95
N ARG A 190 -23.95 -6.52 -4.90
CA ARG A 190 -25.25 -7.21 -5.01
C ARG A 190 -26.28 -6.49 -5.91
N PRO A 191 -26.48 -5.17 -5.86
CA PRO A 191 -27.44 -4.49 -6.75
C PRO A 191 -27.16 -4.76 -8.24
N PHE A 192 -25.88 -4.76 -8.64
CA PHE A 192 -25.47 -5.03 -10.01
C PHE A 192 -25.69 -6.49 -10.40
N MET A 193 -25.49 -7.42 -9.47
CA MET A 193 -25.80 -8.83 -9.69
C MET A 193 -27.31 -9.07 -9.86
N LEU A 194 -28.14 -8.36 -9.09
CA LEU A 194 -29.59 -8.40 -9.23
C LEU A 194 -30.05 -7.78 -10.55
N LEU A 195 -29.41 -6.69 -10.99
CA LEU A 195 -29.63 -6.09 -12.30
C LEU A 195 -29.34 -7.10 -13.43
N GLY A 196 -28.18 -7.78 -13.36
CA GLY A 196 -27.85 -8.85 -14.31
C GLY A 196 -28.88 -9.97 -14.32
N LYS A 197 -29.38 -10.40 -13.15
CA LYS A 197 -30.48 -11.39 -13.06
C LYS A 197 -31.76 -10.89 -13.73
N TYR A 198 -32.12 -9.63 -13.54
CA TYR A 198 -33.31 -9.04 -14.15
C TYR A 198 -33.24 -9.08 -15.68
N PHE A 199 -32.09 -8.73 -16.25
CA PHE A 199 -31.83 -8.83 -17.69
C PHE A 199 -31.48 -10.25 -18.18
N LYS A 200 -31.50 -11.25 -17.29
CA LYS A 200 -31.07 -12.64 -17.57
C LYS A 200 -29.64 -12.76 -18.10
N ASP A 201 -28.79 -11.78 -17.80
CA ASP A 201 -27.39 -11.73 -18.17
C ASP A 201 -26.53 -11.33 -16.96
N ILE A 202 -25.88 -12.32 -16.34
CA ILE A 202 -24.99 -12.07 -15.21
C ILE A 202 -23.70 -11.34 -15.66
N ASN A 203 -23.25 -11.55 -16.90
CA ASN A 203 -22.07 -10.87 -17.43
C ASN A 203 -22.34 -9.36 -17.54
N PHE A 204 -23.54 -8.97 -17.99
CA PHE A 204 -23.97 -7.57 -17.92
C PHE A 204 -23.89 -7.00 -16.50
N GLY A 205 -24.42 -7.70 -15.50
CA GLY A 205 -24.33 -7.28 -14.10
C GLY A 205 -22.91 -7.15 -13.57
N ILE A 206 -22.02 -8.08 -13.93
CA ILE A 206 -20.58 -8.02 -13.61
C ILE A 206 -19.94 -6.79 -14.25
N SER A 207 -20.25 -6.51 -15.52
CA SER A 207 -19.72 -5.37 -16.25
C SER A 207 -20.20 -4.04 -15.68
N CYS A 208 -21.45 -3.92 -15.26
CA CYS A 208 -21.94 -2.73 -14.57
C CYS A 208 -21.19 -2.49 -13.24
N PHE A 209 -20.88 -3.54 -12.48
CA PHE A 209 -20.10 -3.40 -11.25
C PHE A 209 -18.65 -3.02 -11.54
N ALA A 210 -18.02 -3.63 -12.54
CA ALA A 210 -16.66 -3.30 -12.96
C ALA A 210 -16.56 -1.84 -13.47
N PHE A 211 -17.57 -1.36 -14.21
CA PHE A 211 -17.70 0.04 -14.63
C PHE A 211 -17.82 0.98 -13.44
N PHE A 212 -18.66 0.64 -12.45
CA PHE A 212 -18.78 1.40 -11.21
C PHE A 212 -17.45 1.46 -10.45
N GLN A 213 -16.76 0.32 -10.31
CA GLN A 213 -15.46 0.28 -9.64
C GLN A 213 -14.42 1.13 -10.38
N LEU A 214 -14.34 1.00 -11.71
CA LEU A 214 -13.50 1.82 -12.57
C LEU A 214 -13.73 3.32 -12.28
N ALA A 215 -15.00 3.77 -12.26
CA ALA A 215 -15.33 5.16 -11.94
C ALA A 215 -14.85 5.59 -10.55
N VAL A 216 -15.06 4.76 -9.52
CA VAL A 216 -14.61 5.05 -8.15
C VAL A 216 -13.08 5.18 -8.08
N VAL A 217 -12.35 4.29 -8.74
CA VAL A 217 -10.88 4.30 -8.75
C VAL A 217 -10.34 5.51 -9.51
N SER A 218 -10.89 5.82 -10.70
CA SER A 218 -10.49 6.99 -11.48
C SER A 218 -10.76 8.30 -10.75
N VAL A 219 -11.91 8.43 -10.08
CA VAL A 219 -12.23 9.62 -9.26
C VAL A 219 -11.28 9.77 -8.07
N SER A 220 -10.92 8.66 -7.43
CA SER A 220 -9.98 8.63 -6.30
C SER A 220 -8.56 9.02 -6.73
N ALA A 221 -8.08 8.47 -7.84
CA ALA A 221 -6.78 8.78 -8.42
C ALA A 221 -6.71 10.25 -8.90
N GLY A 222 -7.75 10.73 -9.59
CA GLY A 222 -7.86 12.14 -9.98
C GLY A 222 -7.86 13.08 -8.78
N TYR A 223 -8.50 12.71 -7.67
CA TYR A 223 -8.44 13.50 -6.44
C TYR A 223 -7.02 13.53 -5.86
N ALA A 224 -6.30 12.40 -5.89
CA ALA A 224 -4.91 12.34 -5.46
C ALA A 224 -4.01 13.31 -6.25
N LEU A 225 -4.17 13.37 -7.58
CA LEU A 225 -3.47 14.33 -8.44
C LEU A 225 -3.81 15.79 -8.07
N CYS A 226 -5.08 16.08 -7.80
CA CYS A 226 -5.50 17.40 -7.31
C CYS A 226 -4.87 17.73 -5.95
N ARG A 227 -4.71 16.75 -5.04
CA ARG A 227 -4.05 16.93 -3.75
C ARG A 227 -2.56 17.21 -3.89
N LEU A 228 -1.86 16.54 -4.82
CA LEU A 228 -0.47 16.87 -5.16
C LEU A 228 -0.35 18.33 -5.61
N LYS A 229 -1.26 18.79 -6.49
CA LYS A 229 -1.27 20.19 -6.94
C LYS A 229 -1.49 21.18 -5.79
N LYS A 230 -2.35 20.84 -4.82
CA LYS A 230 -2.60 21.63 -3.59
C LYS A 230 -1.38 21.68 -2.66
N ALA A 231 -0.56 20.61 -2.63
CA ALA A 231 0.75 20.60 -1.98
C ALA A 231 1.82 21.38 -2.77
N LEU A 232 1.40 22.25 -3.69
CA LEU A 232 2.23 23.11 -4.52
C LEU A 232 3.17 22.36 -5.49
N VAL A 233 2.92 21.09 -5.78
CA VAL A 233 3.68 20.36 -6.81
C VAL A 233 3.53 21.06 -8.19
N PRO A 234 4.60 21.12 -9.02
CA PRO A 234 4.53 21.60 -10.40
C PRO A 234 3.43 20.92 -11.20
N LEU A 235 2.76 21.67 -12.07
CA LEU A 235 1.78 21.08 -12.97
C LEU A 235 2.40 19.98 -13.85
N TRP A 236 3.60 20.19 -14.39
CA TRP A 236 4.27 19.16 -15.20
C TRP A 236 4.49 17.84 -14.43
N ALA A 237 4.77 17.90 -13.13
CA ALA A 237 4.98 16.69 -12.32
C ALA A 237 3.65 16.01 -11.98
N VAL A 238 2.58 16.79 -11.79
CA VAL A 238 1.21 16.25 -11.66
C VAL A 238 0.80 15.56 -12.97
N LEU A 239 1.05 16.18 -14.12
CA LEU A 239 0.78 15.59 -15.43
C LEU A 239 1.65 14.35 -15.71
N ALA A 240 2.91 14.35 -15.26
CA ALA A 240 3.76 13.16 -15.35
C ALA A 240 3.25 12.01 -14.48
N ALA A 241 2.76 12.30 -13.27
CA ALA A 241 2.11 11.31 -12.42
C ALA A 241 0.81 10.78 -13.03
N GLU A 242 0.02 11.66 -13.65
CA GLU A 242 -1.19 11.28 -14.40
C GLU A 242 -0.86 10.40 -15.60
N ALA A 243 0.15 10.76 -16.39
CA ALA A 243 0.64 9.95 -17.49
C ALA A 243 1.09 8.58 -17.00
N TYR A 244 1.77 8.49 -15.85
CA TYR A 244 2.13 7.20 -15.26
C TYR A 244 0.90 6.35 -14.90
N PHE A 245 -0.14 6.95 -14.30
CA PHE A 245 -1.41 6.26 -14.05
C PHE A 245 -2.09 5.78 -15.34
N ILE A 246 -2.02 6.57 -16.41
CA ILE A 246 -2.62 6.24 -17.72
C ILE A 246 -1.85 5.10 -18.40
N PHE A 247 -0.53 5.25 -18.55
CA PHE A 247 0.27 4.39 -19.41
C PHE A 247 0.79 3.12 -18.72
N TYR A 248 0.83 3.08 -17.38
CA TYR A 248 1.23 1.86 -16.69
C TYR A 248 0.04 0.87 -16.66
N PRO A 249 0.10 -0.24 -17.42
CA PRO A 249 -1.08 -1.06 -17.74
C PRO A 249 -1.72 -1.71 -16.52
N VAL A 250 -0.95 -1.92 -15.45
CA VAL A 250 -1.43 -2.52 -14.20
C VAL A 250 -2.59 -1.72 -13.59
N PHE A 251 -2.58 -0.38 -13.68
CA PHE A 251 -3.68 0.42 -13.15
C PHE A 251 -4.97 0.21 -13.94
N SER A 252 -4.89 0.22 -15.27
CA SER A 252 -6.05 -0.03 -16.13
C SER A 252 -6.62 -1.44 -15.91
N MET A 253 -5.75 -2.46 -15.86
CA MET A 253 -6.14 -3.83 -15.59
C MET A 253 -6.80 -3.97 -14.21
N TYR A 254 -6.18 -3.46 -13.15
CA TYR A 254 -6.73 -3.55 -11.80
C TYR A 254 -8.01 -2.74 -11.62
N SER A 255 -8.19 -1.62 -12.31
CA SER A 255 -9.41 -0.82 -12.21
C SER A 255 -10.67 -1.62 -12.55
N VAL A 256 -10.55 -2.62 -13.44
CA VAL A 256 -11.63 -3.52 -13.89
C VAL A 256 -11.53 -4.94 -13.32
N THR A 257 -10.55 -5.20 -12.44
CA THR A 257 -10.44 -6.47 -11.71
C THR A 257 -11.33 -6.46 -10.48
N LEU A 258 -12.24 -7.44 -10.37
CA LEU A 258 -13.22 -7.51 -9.27
C LEU A 258 -12.58 -8.01 -7.97
N TRP A 259 -11.64 -7.22 -7.44
CA TRP A 259 -11.02 -7.44 -6.14
C TRP A 259 -11.38 -6.29 -5.22
N LYS A 260 -11.82 -6.64 -4.01
CA LYS A 260 -11.96 -5.71 -2.86
C LYS A 260 -10.70 -4.87 -2.59
N ASP A 261 -9.54 -5.39 -2.99
CA ASP A 261 -8.22 -4.80 -2.81
C ASP A 261 -8.04 -3.51 -3.62
N VAL A 262 -8.72 -3.41 -4.76
CA VAL A 262 -8.65 -2.26 -5.66
C VAL A 262 -9.31 -1.02 -5.07
N PRO A 263 -10.62 -1.04 -4.70
CA PRO A 263 -11.22 0.09 -4.00
C PRO A 263 -10.58 0.32 -2.64
N PHE A 264 -10.15 -0.74 -1.93
CA PHE A 264 -9.42 -0.58 -0.66
C PHE A 264 -8.14 0.26 -0.84
N SER A 265 -7.34 -0.04 -1.86
CA SER A 265 -6.11 0.70 -2.16
C SER A 265 -6.39 2.15 -2.58
N ALA A 266 -7.46 2.38 -3.35
CA ALA A 266 -7.89 3.72 -3.72
C ALA A 266 -8.27 4.56 -2.48
N PHE A 267 -9.09 4.02 -1.58
CA PHE A 267 -9.44 4.70 -0.32
C PHE A 267 -8.25 4.82 0.64
N LEU A 268 -7.30 3.88 0.62
CA LEU A 268 -6.10 3.94 1.45
C LEU A 268 -5.18 5.08 0.98
N LEU A 269 -5.09 5.31 -0.33
CA LEU A 269 -4.41 6.47 -0.90
C LEU A 269 -5.06 7.78 -0.43
N LEU A 270 -6.39 7.88 -0.51
CA LEU A 270 -7.14 9.05 -0.03
C LEU A 270 -6.94 9.29 1.47
N TYR A 271 -6.97 8.24 2.27
CA TYR A 271 -6.71 8.28 3.70
C TYR A 271 -5.29 8.74 4.01
N SER A 272 -4.30 8.25 3.26
CA SER A 272 -2.90 8.66 3.37
C SER A 272 -2.70 10.15 3.08
N LEU A 273 -3.45 10.70 2.12
CA LEU A 273 -3.44 12.13 1.81
C LEU A 273 -4.08 12.99 2.92
N ASP A 274 -5.07 12.47 3.64
CA ASP A 274 -5.63 13.14 4.82
C ASP A 274 -4.67 13.08 6.01
N ILE A 275 -3.93 11.97 6.20
CA ILE A 275 -2.84 11.89 7.19
C ILE A 275 -1.74 12.90 6.84
N TYR A 276 -1.33 12.98 5.58
CA TYR A 276 -0.34 13.96 5.13
C TYR A 276 -0.80 15.40 5.44
N ALA A 277 -2.05 15.73 5.13
CA ALA A 277 -2.62 17.05 5.43
C ALA A 277 -2.65 17.34 6.95
N LEU A 278 -3.01 16.34 7.75
CA LEU A 278 -2.97 16.44 9.21
C LEU A 278 -1.56 16.76 9.71
N VAL A 279 -0.55 16.11 9.15
CA VAL A 279 0.85 16.33 9.52
C VAL A 279 1.32 17.72 9.14
N GLU A 280 1.06 18.17 7.91
CA GLU A 280 1.40 19.52 7.45
C GLU A 280 0.74 20.61 8.31
N ASN A 281 -0.50 20.39 8.75
CA ASN A 281 -1.24 21.33 9.58
C ASN A 281 -0.91 21.20 11.09
N GLY A 282 0.13 20.46 11.46
CA GLY A 282 0.57 20.31 12.86
C GLY A 282 -0.45 19.59 13.74
N GLY A 283 -1.25 18.69 13.18
CA GLY A 283 -2.30 17.95 13.88
C GLY A 283 -3.67 18.64 13.86
N ARG A 284 -3.79 19.81 13.22
CA ARG A 284 -5.08 20.50 13.08
C ARG A 284 -5.83 19.96 11.89
N MET A 285 -7.10 19.64 12.12
CA MET A 285 -8.02 19.18 11.08
C MET A 285 -9.30 20.01 11.16
N GLY A 286 -9.83 20.49 10.04
CA GLY A 286 -11.14 21.14 10.00
C GLY A 286 -12.28 20.15 10.26
N ARG A 287 -13.51 20.62 10.50
CA ARG A 287 -14.68 19.74 10.70
C ARG A 287 -14.93 18.84 9.48
N GLY A 288 -14.90 19.40 8.27
CA GLY A 288 -15.10 18.63 7.05
C GLY A 288 -13.98 17.62 6.76
N GLU A 289 -12.74 17.97 7.04
CA GLU A 289 -11.58 17.07 6.92
C GLU A 289 -11.67 15.93 7.94
N PHE A 290 -12.13 16.22 9.16
CA PHE A 290 -12.31 15.23 10.20
C PHE A 290 -13.43 14.23 9.86
N ILE A 291 -14.56 14.73 9.36
CA ILE A 291 -15.64 13.86 8.88
C ILE A 291 -15.15 12.97 7.74
N ARG A 292 -14.41 13.54 6.77
CA ARG A 292 -13.83 12.77 5.66
C ARG A 292 -12.83 11.71 6.14
N PHE A 293 -11.94 12.08 7.07
CA PHE A 293 -10.97 11.16 7.67
C PHE A 293 -11.67 9.98 8.37
N MET A 294 -12.73 10.25 9.15
CA MET A 294 -13.53 9.21 9.80
C MET A 294 -14.31 8.36 8.79
N ALA A 295 -14.85 8.96 7.73
CA ALA A 295 -15.54 8.24 6.66
C ALA A 295 -14.59 7.28 5.92
N PHE A 296 -13.40 7.74 5.55
CA PHE A 296 -12.38 6.86 4.94
C PHE A 296 -11.91 5.76 5.89
N SER A 297 -11.72 6.08 7.18
CA SER A 297 -11.41 5.08 8.21
C SER A 297 -12.47 3.97 8.25
N LEU A 298 -13.75 4.36 8.24
CA LEU A 298 -14.86 3.41 8.26
C LEU A 298 -14.88 2.55 7.00
N ILE A 299 -14.76 3.18 5.82
CA ILE A 299 -14.74 2.48 4.53
C ILE A 299 -13.59 1.47 4.48
N LEU A 300 -12.39 1.83 4.95
CA LEU A 300 -11.23 0.93 4.97
C LEU A 300 -11.48 -0.30 5.86
N CYS A 301 -12.03 -0.10 7.06
CA CYS A 301 -12.37 -1.18 7.98
C CYS A 301 -13.37 -2.19 7.38
N PHE A 302 -14.29 -1.74 6.52
CA PHE A 302 -15.32 -2.59 5.92
C PHE A 302 -14.94 -3.14 4.54
N LEU A 303 -14.10 -2.47 3.77
CA LEU A 303 -13.62 -2.98 2.48
C LEU A 303 -12.64 -4.14 2.66
N ARG A 304 -11.84 -4.16 3.74
CA ARG A 304 -10.99 -5.29 4.13
C ARG A 304 -10.92 -5.46 5.63
N ASN A 305 -10.91 -6.71 6.08
CA ASN A 305 -10.70 -7.05 7.50
C ASN A 305 -9.38 -6.49 8.05
N ASN A 306 -8.32 -6.47 7.23
CA ASN A 306 -7.02 -5.88 7.58
C ASN A 306 -7.07 -4.35 7.74
N GLY A 307 -8.07 -3.70 7.16
CA GLY A 307 -8.28 -2.26 7.27
C GLY A 307 -8.47 -1.81 8.71
N PHE A 308 -9.12 -2.62 9.55
CA PHE A 308 -9.31 -2.31 10.98
C PHE A 308 -7.98 -2.16 11.71
N ILE A 309 -7.04 -3.08 11.49
CA ILE A 309 -5.71 -3.05 12.12
C ILE A 309 -4.94 -1.81 11.67
N ILE A 310 -4.96 -1.51 10.36
CA ILE A 310 -4.28 -0.34 9.80
C ILE A 310 -4.86 0.95 10.38
N VAL A 311 -6.19 1.09 10.41
CA VAL A 311 -6.87 2.27 10.95
C VAL A 311 -6.58 2.43 12.44
N ALA A 312 -6.65 1.35 13.23
CA ALA A 312 -6.34 1.39 14.66
C ALA A 312 -4.89 1.83 14.93
N ALA A 313 -3.93 1.29 14.17
CA ALA A 313 -2.52 1.67 14.29
C ALA A 313 -2.29 3.15 13.94
N VAL A 314 -2.91 3.64 12.86
CA VAL A 314 -2.82 5.06 12.47
C VAL A 314 -3.48 5.95 13.53
N MET A 315 -4.66 5.59 14.04
CA MET A 315 -5.35 6.34 15.09
C MET A 315 -4.51 6.42 16.36
N ALA A 316 -3.89 5.31 16.78
CA ALA A 316 -2.96 5.30 17.90
C ALA A 316 -1.75 6.22 17.66
N ALA A 317 -1.14 6.14 16.47
CA ALA A 317 -0.03 7.01 16.09
C ALA A 317 -0.43 8.49 16.10
N VAL A 318 -1.62 8.84 15.62
CA VAL A 318 -2.17 10.20 15.65
C VAL A 318 -2.37 10.69 17.09
N LEU A 319 -2.93 9.87 17.97
CA LEU A 319 -3.12 10.24 19.39
C LEU A 319 -1.78 10.43 20.13
N ILE A 320 -0.77 9.59 19.84
CA ILE A 320 0.57 9.71 20.41
C ILE A 320 1.27 10.97 19.89
N ALA A 321 1.30 11.16 18.58
CA ALA A 321 1.99 12.28 17.94
C ALA A 321 1.33 13.63 18.24
N TYR A 322 0.00 13.66 18.37
CA TYR A 322 -0.79 14.87 18.56
C TYR A 322 -1.59 14.83 19.86
N ARG A 323 -0.96 14.42 20.96
CA ARG A 323 -1.56 14.31 22.31
C ARG A 323 -2.29 15.56 22.79
N GLN A 324 -1.88 16.74 22.33
CA GLN A 324 -2.55 18.01 22.61
C GLN A 324 -3.99 18.08 22.08
N TYR A 325 -4.33 17.29 21.06
CA TYR A 325 -5.68 17.18 20.48
C TYR A 325 -6.42 15.91 20.93
N PHE A 326 -5.93 15.22 21.97
CA PHE A 326 -6.49 13.94 22.43
C PHE A 326 -8.00 14.01 22.71
N LYS A 327 -8.46 15.03 23.45
CA LYS A 327 -9.90 15.21 23.78
C LYS A 327 -10.80 15.37 22.55
N ARG A 328 -10.23 15.80 21.41
CA ARG A 328 -10.95 15.97 20.15
C ARG A 328 -11.02 14.68 19.34
N PHE A 329 -9.90 13.95 19.27
CA PHE A 329 -9.79 12.75 18.43
C PHE A 329 -10.24 11.47 19.14
N ALA A 330 -9.87 11.30 20.41
CA ALA A 330 -10.05 10.05 21.14
C ALA A 330 -11.50 9.56 21.21
N PRO A 331 -12.53 10.41 21.45
CA PRO A 331 -13.92 9.93 21.50
C PRO A 331 -14.39 9.32 20.18
N ALA A 332 -14.08 9.98 19.06
CA ALA A 332 -14.48 9.50 17.73
C ALA A 332 -13.70 8.26 17.31
N PHE A 333 -12.40 8.20 17.63
CA PHE A 333 -11.57 7.05 17.34
C PHE A 333 -12.04 5.84 18.14
N LEU A 334 -12.28 6.01 19.44
CA LEU A 334 -12.83 4.95 20.29
C LEU A 334 -14.21 4.50 19.82
N ALA A 335 -15.09 5.43 19.46
CA ALA A 335 -16.41 5.09 18.90
C ALA A 335 -16.29 4.23 17.64
N LEU A 336 -15.39 4.57 16.71
CA LEU A 336 -15.16 3.75 15.51
C LEU A 336 -14.55 2.39 15.85
N LEU A 337 -13.57 2.35 16.75
CA LEU A 337 -12.91 1.11 17.17
C LEU A 337 -13.82 0.15 17.93
N ILE A 338 -14.88 0.66 18.55
CA ILE A 338 -15.96 -0.16 19.17
C ILE A 338 -17.02 -0.53 18.13
N PHE A 339 -17.42 0.42 17.28
CA PHE A 339 -18.48 0.23 16.30
C PHE A 339 -18.15 -0.88 15.29
N VAL A 340 -16.94 -0.88 14.71
CA VAL A 340 -16.58 -1.86 13.68
C VAL A 340 -16.65 -3.31 14.19
N PRO A 341 -16.06 -3.67 15.35
CA PRO A 341 -16.20 -5.02 15.91
C PRO A 341 -17.63 -5.40 16.30
N ILE A 342 -18.47 -4.45 16.74
CA ILE A 342 -19.89 -4.73 17.02
C ILE A 342 -20.61 -5.15 15.73
N ILE A 343 -20.35 -4.45 14.62
CA ILE A 343 -20.94 -4.80 13.33
C ILE A 343 -20.39 -6.14 12.83
N GLN A 344 -19.07 -6.29 12.78
CA GLN A 344 -18.42 -7.49 12.22
C GLN A 344 -18.57 -8.74 13.10
N GLY A 345 -18.89 -8.57 14.39
CA GLY A 345 -19.10 -9.64 15.35
C GLY A 345 -20.59 -9.92 15.61
N PRO A 346 -21.21 -9.36 16.66
CA PRO A 346 -22.60 -9.62 17.03
C PRO A 346 -23.62 -9.43 15.90
N VAL A 347 -23.55 -8.32 15.15
CA VAL A 347 -24.55 -8.02 14.10
C VAL A 347 -24.40 -8.98 12.92
N TYR A 348 -23.19 -9.22 12.45
CA TYR A 348 -22.96 -10.23 11.41
C TYR A 348 -23.40 -11.63 11.86
N SER A 349 -23.16 -11.98 13.11
CA SER A 349 -23.59 -13.27 13.68
C SER A 349 -25.12 -13.39 13.73
N SER A 350 -25.84 -12.35 14.15
CA SER A 350 -27.31 -12.36 14.17
C SER A 350 -27.92 -12.37 12.76
N CYS A 351 -27.21 -11.81 11.77
CA CYS A 351 -27.57 -11.91 10.35
C CYS A 351 -27.17 -13.24 9.69
N GLY A 352 -26.59 -14.20 10.43
CA GLY A 352 -26.20 -15.51 9.90
C GLY A 352 -24.96 -15.48 8.98
N VAL A 353 -24.14 -14.42 9.06
CA VAL A 353 -22.85 -14.34 8.35
C VAL A 353 -21.85 -15.28 9.02
N LEU A 354 -21.25 -16.16 8.22
CA LEU A 354 -20.21 -17.07 8.69
C LEU A 354 -18.93 -16.31 9.02
N LYS A 355 -18.27 -16.71 10.12
CA LYS A 355 -16.95 -16.17 10.48
C LYS A 355 -15.90 -16.59 9.46
N SER A 356 -14.83 -15.81 9.36
CA SER A 356 -13.64 -16.21 8.59
C SER A 356 -13.03 -17.47 9.21
N PRO A 357 -12.50 -18.40 8.39
CA PRO A 357 -11.86 -19.60 8.91
C PRO A 357 -10.71 -19.25 9.86
N PHE A 358 -10.67 -19.87 11.03
CA PHE A 358 -9.58 -19.65 12.00
C PHE A 358 -8.21 -19.93 11.39
N ALA A 359 -8.10 -20.97 10.56
CA ALA A 359 -6.88 -21.35 9.87
C ALA A 359 -6.23 -20.20 9.08
N GLU A 360 -7.01 -19.25 8.55
CA GLU A 360 -6.46 -18.08 7.85
C GLU A 360 -5.75 -17.11 8.80
N SER A 361 -6.27 -16.96 10.02
CA SER A 361 -5.66 -16.08 11.04
C SER A 361 -4.37 -16.65 11.64
N VAL A 362 -4.19 -17.97 11.55
CA VAL A 362 -3.01 -18.70 12.05
C VAL A 362 -2.25 -19.41 10.93
N ALA A 363 -2.35 -18.91 9.70
CA ALA A 363 -1.77 -19.58 8.54
C ALA A 363 -0.25 -19.76 8.67
N VAL A 364 0.47 -18.76 9.18
CA VAL A 364 1.93 -18.81 9.38
C VAL A 364 2.32 -19.95 10.35
N PRO A 365 1.84 -19.99 11.61
CA PRO A 365 2.19 -21.10 12.51
C PRO A 365 1.65 -22.45 12.03
N LEU A 366 0.50 -22.48 11.33
CA LEU A 366 -0.01 -23.72 10.74
C LEU A 366 0.92 -24.28 9.65
N GLN A 367 1.47 -23.42 8.78
CA GLN A 367 2.47 -23.83 7.78
C GLN A 367 3.78 -24.28 8.43
N GLN A 368 4.19 -23.66 9.53
CA GLN A 368 5.36 -24.11 10.31
C GLN A 368 5.13 -25.51 10.89
N MET A 369 3.96 -25.77 11.48
CA MET A 369 3.58 -27.10 11.97
C MET A 369 3.53 -28.13 10.84
N ALA A 370 2.91 -27.79 9.71
CA ALA A 370 2.83 -28.67 8.54
C ALA A 370 4.23 -29.03 8.00
N ARG A 371 5.16 -28.08 7.99
CA ARG A 371 6.56 -28.32 7.61
C ARG A 371 7.29 -29.24 8.58
N THR A 372 7.07 -29.09 9.89
CA THR A 372 7.63 -30.00 10.90
C THR A 372 7.15 -31.42 10.67
N VAL A 373 5.86 -31.62 10.41
CA VAL A 373 5.30 -32.95 10.07
C VAL A 373 5.90 -33.50 8.79
N LYS A 374 5.99 -32.69 7.72
CA LYS A 374 6.58 -33.11 6.44
C LYS A 374 8.05 -33.54 6.56
N LYS A 375 8.79 -33.00 7.53
CA LYS A 375 10.21 -33.32 7.79
C LYS A 375 10.42 -34.34 8.91
N ASP A 376 9.36 -35.06 9.31
CA ASP A 376 9.40 -36.03 10.42
C ASP A 376 9.96 -35.42 11.72
N GLY A 377 9.75 -34.12 11.91
CA GLY A 377 10.18 -33.39 13.09
C GLY A 377 9.26 -33.66 14.29
N ASN A 378 9.75 -33.32 15.48
CA ASN A 378 8.98 -33.51 16.71
C ASN A 378 7.77 -32.58 16.78
N ILE A 379 6.58 -33.18 16.87
CA ILE A 379 5.33 -32.48 17.20
C ILE A 379 4.79 -33.01 18.52
N THR A 380 4.20 -32.13 19.32
CA THR A 380 3.55 -32.57 20.56
C THR A 380 2.24 -33.30 20.24
N VAL A 381 1.77 -34.13 21.18
CA VAL A 381 0.48 -34.84 21.05
C VAL A 381 -0.68 -33.86 20.79
N GLY A 382 -0.67 -32.70 21.46
CA GLY A 382 -1.67 -31.65 21.26
C GLY A 382 -1.63 -31.02 19.86
N GLN A 383 -0.42 -30.80 19.31
CA GLN A 383 -0.24 -30.31 17.93
C GLN A 383 -0.73 -31.31 16.89
N LYS A 384 -0.47 -32.62 17.10
CA LYS A 384 -0.96 -33.69 16.22
C LYS A 384 -2.49 -33.78 16.24
N ALA A 385 -3.09 -33.71 17.43
CA ALA A 385 -4.54 -33.70 17.58
C ALA A 385 -5.20 -32.48 16.94
N PHE A 386 -4.53 -31.32 16.96
CA PHE A 386 -5.01 -30.10 16.29
C PHE A 386 -4.98 -30.22 14.76
N LEU A 387 -3.94 -30.84 14.17
CA LEU A 387 -3.83 -31.01 12.71
C LEU A 387 -4.82 -32.03 12.12
N ASN A 388 -5.31 -32.97 12.93
CA ASN A 388 -6.28 -33.99 12.50
C ASN A 388 -7.75 -33.53 12.61
N ARG A 389 -8.00 -32.28 13.01
CA ARG A 389 -9.32 -31.65 13.04
C ARG A 389 -9.52 -30.82 11.78
#